data_AF-A0A945HT66-F1
#
_entry.id   AF-A0A945HT66-F1
#
_cell.length_a   1.000
_cell.length_b   1.000
_cell.length_c   1.000
_cell.angle_alpha   90.00
_cell.angle_beta   90.00
_cell.angle_gamma   90.00
#
_symmetry.space_group_name_H-M   'P 1'
#
loop_
_entity.id
_entity.type
_entity.pdbx_description
1 polymer ?
#
loop_
_entity_poly.entity_id
_entity_poly.type
_entity_poly.pdbx_seq_one_letter_code
_entity_poly.pdbx_strand_id
1 'polypeptide(L)'
;MFKKVCLITILMSMHVVAHEAELAQLKKARTKKIIMQYPLSPKARRLKREEQRLQAVKDAYKVSKHEIAHHDRQIEKKRKHRSKLAKKLKSLQAGSYNQKLYNLKKEWDKNLALSGTAPKKRSQASRAYNKDKRALDIKFRMLPLQNQLHSVDTQLRTLQRHHQFLIDTADQQLQDINRRQARCDQLFAETPKMPLSRFDIKVCRQKVSHK
;
A
#
# COMPACT_ATOMS: atom_id res chain seq x y z
N MET A 1 -18.03 -61.20 24.41
CA MET A 1 -19.01 -60.52 23.51
C MET A 1 -18.50 -59.23 22.86
N PHE A 2 -17.51 -58.53 23.43
CA PHE A 2 -17.00 -57.25 22.90
C PHE A 2 -16.33 -57.28 21.50
N LYS A 3 -15.65 -58.38 21.12
CA LYS A 3 -14.95 -58.47 19.83
C LYS A 3 -15.87 -58.53 18.60
N LYS A 4 -17.09 -59.06 18.74
CA LYS A 4 -18.06 -59.14 17.64
C LYS A 4 -18.76 -57.81 17.36
N VAL A 5 -18.97 -57.00 18.40
CA VAL A 5 -19.60 -55.67 18.27
C VAL A 5 -18.66 -54.71 17.54
N CYS A 6 -17.37 -54.67 17.89
CA CYS A 6 -16.38 -53.82 17.18
C CYS A 6 -16.22 -54.18 15.69
N LEU A 7 -16.30 -55.46 15.33
CA LEU A 7 -16.15 -55.87 13.93
C LEU A 7 -17.34 -55.38 13.07
N ILE A 8 -18.55 -55.39 13.63
CA ILE A 8 -19.77 -54.93 12.95
C ILE A 8 -19.73 -53.40 12.80
N THR A 9 -19.27 -52.65 13.80
CA THR A 9 -19.13 -51.19 13.68
C THR A 9 -18.10 -50.79 12.63
N ILE A 10 -16.98 -51.52 12.53
CA ILE A 10 -15.96 -51.27 11.50
C ILE A 10 -16.50 -51.61 10.11
N LEU A 11 -17.19 -52.75 9.93
CA LEU A 11 -17.82 -53.13 8.66
C LEU A 11 -18.90 -52.13 8.20
N MET A 12 -19.75 -51.66 9.12
CA MET A 12 -20.76 -50.62 8.83
C MET A 12 -20.12 -49.29 8.48
N SER A 13 -19.03 -48.90 9.16
CA SER A 13 -18.28 -47.67 8.86
C SER A 13 -17.62 -47.73 7.48
N MET A 14 -17.09 -48.89 7.08
CA MET A 14 -16.50 -49.08 5.76
C MET A 14 -17.56 -49.07 4.64
N HIS A 15 -18.76 -49.59 4.88
CA HIS A 15 -19.87 -49.50 3.91
C HIS A 15 -20.41 -48.08 3.77
N VAL A 16 -20.48 -47.30 4.86
CA VAL A 16 -20.87 -45.88 4.78
C VAL A 16 -19.83 -45.07 4.01
N VAL A 17 -18.54 -45.30 4.23
CA VAL A 17 -17.45 -44.62 3.49
C VAL A 17 -17.42 -45.01 2.01
N ALA A 18 -17.67 -46.29 1.68
CA ALA A 18 -17.77 -46.74 0.29
C ALA A 18 -19.00 -46.14 -0.43
N HIS A 19 -20.14 -46.07 0.27
CA HIS A 19 -21.37 -45.49 -0.26
C HIS A 19 -21.26 -43.95 -0.42
N GLU A 20 -20.54 -43.26 0.47
CA GLU A 20 -20.23 -41.83 0.30
C GLU A 20 -19.26 -41.56 -0.86
N ALA A 21 -18.29 -42.45 -1.10
CA ALA A 21 -17.40 -42.37 -2.26
C ALA A 21 -18.14 -42.64 -3.58
N GLU A 22 -19.04 -43.63 -3.61
CA GLU A 22 -19.94 -43.88 -4.75
C GLU A 22 -20.92 -42.71 -4.97
N LEU A 23 -21.51 -42.15 -3.91
CA LEU A 23 -22.36 -40.96 -4.01
C LEU A 23 -21.58 -39.73 -4.47
N ALA A 24 -20.31 -39.57 -4.09
CA ALA A 24 -19.44 -38.51 -4.57
C ALA A 24 -19.06 -38.69 -6.05
N GLN A 25 -18.84 -39.94 -6.49
CA GLN A 25 -18.62 -40.26 -7.91
C GLN A 25 -19.89 -40.09 -8.74
N LEU A 26 -21.05 -40.52 -8.24
CA LEU A 26 -22.36 -40.30 -8.87
C LEU A 26 -22.72 -38.82 -8.91
N LYS A 27 -22.40 -38.01 -7.89
CA LYS A 27 -22.54 -36.55 -7.92
C LYS A 27 -21.59 -35.90 -8.93
N LYS A 28 -20.34 -36.37 -9.07
CA LYS A 28 -19.40 -35.94 -10.14
C LYS A 28 -19.85 -36.38 -11.55
N ALA A 29 -20.53 -37.52 -11.67
CA ALA A 29 -21.08 -38.01 -12.93
C ALA A 29 -22.38 -37.26 -13.31
N ARG A 30 -23.21 -36.88 -12.33
CA ARG A 30 -24.48 -36.14 -12.54
C ARG A 30 -24.27 -34.64 -12.78
N THR A 31 -23.15 -34.06 -12.34
CA THR A 31 -22.75 -32.68 -12.71
C THR A 31 -22.12 -32.57 -14.10
N LYS A 32 -21.86 -33.70 -14.78
CA LYS A 32 -21.69 -33.73 -16.25
C LYS A 32 -23.04 -33.75 -16.97
N LYS A 33 -24.10 -33.15 -16.40
CA LYS A 33 -25.12 -32.52 -17.25
C LYS A 33 -24.34 -31.52 -18.09
N ILE A 34 -24.09 -31.90 -19.33
CA ILE A 34 -23.64 -31.05 -20.40
C ILE A 34 -24.58 -29.86 -20.39
N ILE A 35 -24.20 -28.79 -19.68
CA ILE A 35 -24.55 -27.46 -20.13
C ILE A 35 -23.96 -27.48 -21.53
N MET A 36 -24.81 -27.55 -22.55
CA MET A 36 -24.38 -27.28 -23.91
C MET A 36 -23.78 -25.89 -23.85
N GLN A 37 -22.47 -25.82 -23.63
CA GLN A 37 -21.70 -24.63 -23.83
C GLN A 37 -21.71 -24.49 -25.34
N TYR A 38 -22.77 -23.84 -25.85
CA TYR A 38 -22.69 -23.22 -27.15
C TYR A 38 -21.38 -22.44 -27.14
N PRO A 39 -20.41 -22.79 -28.01
CA PRO A 39 -19.12 -22.13 -28.00
C PRO A 39 -19.40 -20.64 -28.15
N LEU A 40 -19.01 -19.86 -27.13
CA LEU A 40 -19.18 -18.42 -27.14
C LEU A 40 -18.69 -17.89 -28.50
N SER A 41 -19.51 -17.06 -29.15
CA SER A 41 -19.11 -16.45 -30.40
C SER A 41 -17.73 -15.79 -30.23
N PRO A 42 -16.89 -15.73 -31.28
CA PRO A 42 -15.58 -15.08 -31.19
C PRO A 42 -15.65 -13.68 -30.56
N LYS A 43 -16.74 -12.94 -30.81
CA LYS A 43 -17.04 -11.63 -30.20
C LYS A 43 -17.35 -11.73 -28.70
N ALA A 44 -18.21 -12.66 -28.27
CA ALA A 44 -18.50 -12.88 -26.86
C ALA A 44 -17.27 -13.35 -26.04
N ARG A 45 -16.37 -14.14 -26.66
CA ARG A 45 -15.08 -14.49 -26.03
C ARG A 45 -14.16 -13.28 -25.88
N ARG A 46 -14.14 -12.38 -26.86
CA ARG A 46 -13.37 -11.12 -26.79
C ARG A 46 -13.91 -10.20 -25.70
N LEU A 47 -15.24 -10.04 -25.60
CA LEU A 47 -15.88 -9.28 -24.53
C LEU A 47 -15.49 -9.81 -23.15
N LYS A 48 -15.67 -11.12 -22.90
CA LYS A 48 -15.33 -11.74 -21.61
C LYS A 48 -13.85 -11.54 -21.22
N ARG A 49 -12.93 -11.61 -22.19
CA ARG A 49 -11.51 -11.34 -21.95
C ARG A 49 -11.25 -9.88 -21.60
N GLU A 50 -11.96 -8.95 -22.25
CA GLU A 50 -11.81 -7.52 -21.97
C GLU A 50 -12.42 -7.14 -20.62
N GLU A 51 -13.55 -7.75 -20.24
CA GLU A 51 -14.13 -7.63 -18.90
C GLU A 51 -13.18 -8.13 -17.81
N GLN A 52 -12.51 -9.27 -18.02
CA GLN A 52 -11.50 -9.78 -17.09
C GLN A 52 -10.32 -8.82 -16.94
N ARG A 53 -9.86 -8.22 -18.05
CA ARG A 53 -8.78 -7.22 -18.03
C ARG A 53 -9.23 -5.93 -17.32
N LEU A 54 -10.44 -5.46 -17.59
CA LEU A 54 -11.04 -4.31 -16.92
C LEU A 54 -11.12 -4.55 -15.40
N GLN A 55 -11.58 -5.74 -14.99
CA GLN A 55 -11.66 -6.11 -13.59
C GLN A 55 -10.27 -6.14 -12.93
N ALA A 56 -9.26 -6.70 -13.60
CA ALA A 56 -7.89 -6.71 -13.09
C ALA A 56 -7.33 -5.28 -12.88
N VAL A 57 -7.58 -4.34 -13.80
CA VAL A 57 -7.16 -2.95 -13.62
C VAL A 57 -7.94 -2.26 -12.50
N LYS A 58 -9.25 -2.52 -12.35
CA LYS A 58 -10.06 -2.01 -11.24
C LYS A 58 -9.54 -2.49 -9.88
N ASP A 59 -9.14 -3.75 -9.79
CA ASP A 59 -8.59 -4.30 -8.56
C ASP A 59 -7.19 -3.73 -8.26
N ALA A 60 -6.34 -3.55 -9.27
CA ALA A 60 -5.06 -2.85 -9.12
C ALA A 60 -5.25 -1.39 -8.64
N TYR A 61 -6.23 -0.66 -9.19
CA TYR A 61 -6.56 0.70 -8.77
C TYR A 61 -7.01 0.79 -7.30
N LYS A 62 -7.79 -0.19 -6.82
CA LYS A 62 -8.16 -0.27 -5.40
C LYS A 62 -6.93 -0.45 -4.52
N VAL A 63 -5.99 -1.30 -4.92
CA VAL A 63 -4.72 -1.49 -4.20
C VAL A 63 -3.94 -0.18 -4.14
N SER A 64 -3.74 0.49 -5.28
CA SER A 64 -3.05 1.80 -5.33
C SER A 64 -3.70 2.83 -4.41
N LYS A 65 -5.04 2.89 -4.37
CA LYS A 65 -5.79 3.79 -3.47
C LYS A 65 -5.52 3.50 -1.99
N HIS A 66 -5.45 2.22 -1.60
CA HIS A 66 -5.10 1.83 -0.24
C HIS A 66 -3.64 2.18 0.10
N GLU A 67 -2.71 1.98 -0.84
CA GLU A 67 -1.29 2.32 -0.67
C GLU A 67 -1.09 3.83 -0.51
N ILE A 68 -1.78 4.65 -1.32
CA ILE A 68 -1.79 6.12 -1.20
C ILE A 68 -2.24 6.53 0.21
N ALA A 69 -3.38 6.01 0.67
CA ALA A 69 -3.90 6.33 2.00
C ALA A 69 -2.96 5.88 3.13
N HIS A 70 -2.27 4.76 2.97
CA HIS A 70 -1.23 4.33 3.90
C HIS A 70 -0.04 5.31 3.89
N HIS A 71 0.42 5.73 2.72
CA HIS A 71 1.49 6.72 2.57
C HIS A 71 1.14 8.07 3.20
N ASP A 72 -0.09 8.54 3.06
CA ASP A 72 -0.57 9.77 3.71
C ASP A 72 -0.40 9.72 5.23
N ARG A 73 -0.80 8.61 5.85
CA ARG A 73 -0.64 8.39 7.30
C ARG A 73 0.83 8.40 7.72
N GLN A 74 1.72 7.82 6.91
CA GLN A 74 3.16 7.83 7.19
C GLN A 74 3.75 9.24 7.07
N ILE A 75 3.38 9.99 6.04
CA ILE A 75 3.77 11.38 5.86
C ILE A 75 3.30 12.22 7.05
N GLU A 76 2.04 12.09 7.45
CA GLU A 76 1.47 12.84 8.59
C GLU A 76 2.20 12.50 9.90
N LYS A 77 2.46 11.21 10.16
CA LYS A 77 3.23 10.76 11.33
C LYS A 77 4.63 11.36 11.36
N LYS A 78 5.33 11.39 10.21
CA LYS A 78 6.66 12.01 10.09
C LYS A 78 6.60 13.53 10.24
N ARG A 79 5.59 14.21 9.70
CA ARG A 79 5.36 15.66 9.90
C ARG A 79 5.13 16.00 11.36
N LYS A 80 4.32 15.21 12.08
CA LYS A 80 4.11 15.35 13.53
C LYS A 80 5.42 15.18 14.30
N HIS A 81 6.23 14.17 13.97
CA HIS A 81 7.53 13.96 14.58
C HIS A 81 8.50 15.13 14.33
N ARG A 82 8.60 15.60 13.07
CA ARG A 82 9.37 16.78 12.70
C ARG A 82 8.96 18.01 13.52
N SER A 83 7.66 18.27 13.65
CA SER A 83 7.14 19.41 14.41
C SER A 83 7.53 19.33 15.89
N LYS A 84 7.45 18.14 16.50
CA LYS A 84 7.92 17.91 17.89
C LYS A 84 9.42 18.21 18.04
N LEU A 85 10.25 17.71 17.12
CA LEU A 85 11.69 17.99 17.12
C LEU A 85 12.00 19.48 16.94
N ALA A 86 11.33 20.14 15.99
CA ALA A 86 11.50 21.56 15.73
C ALA A 86 11.11 22.43 16.93
N LYS A 87 10.01 22.10 17.62
CA LYS A 87 9.60 22.78 18.86
C LYS A 87 10.64 22.62 19.97
N LYS A 88 11.16 21.40 20.16
CA LYS A 88 12.22 21.12 21.15
C LYS A 88 13.51 21.87 20.84
N LEU A 89 13.86 21.98 19.56
CA LEU A 89 15.04 22.73 19.14
C LEU A 89 14.87 24.23 19.38
N LYS A 90 13.69 24.79 19.06
CA LYS A 90 13.36 26.19 19.35
C LYS A 90 13.39 26.50 20.84
N SER A 91 12.86 25.63 21.71
CA SER A 91 12.89 25.86 23.16
C SER A 91 14.30 25.84 23.74
N LEU A 92 15.18 24.97 23.22
CA LEU A 92 16.58 24.96 23.61
C LEU A 92 17.30 26.23 23.17
N GLN A 93 17.03 26.71 21.95
CA GLN A 93 17.59 27.96 21.43
C GLN A 93 17.10 29.19 22.22
N ALA A 94 15.80 29.24 22.55
CA ALA A 94 15.23 30.32 23.35
C ALA A 94 15.75 30.35 24.80
N GLY A 95 16.31 29.24 25.29
CA GLY A 95 16.89 29.14 26.62
C GLY A 95 18.35 29.61 26.72
N SER A 96 19.05 29.12 27.75
CA SER A 96 20.44 29.54 28.05
C SER A 96 21.49 29.18 26.99
N TYR A 97 21.14 28.38 25.98
CA TYR A 97 22.06 27.99 24.91
C TYR A 97 22.52 29.19 24.09
N ASN A 98 21.60 30.01 23.57
CA ASN A 98 21.96 31.18 22.76
C ASN A 98 22.76 32.21 23.56
N GLN A 99 22.41 32.40 24.84
CA GLN A 99 23.17 33.27 25.73
C GLN A 99 24.60 32.76 25.95
N LYS A 100 24.78 31.45 26.21
CA LYS A 100 26.10 30.85 26.38
C LYS A 100 26.91 30.89 25.09
N LEU A 101 26.28 30.68 23.94
CA LEU A 101 26.92 30.79 22.63
C LEU A 101 27.37 32.23 22.35
N TYR A 102 26.55 33.22 22.71
CA TYR A 102 26.89 34.64 22.62
C TYR A 102 28.10 34.99 23.49
N ASN A 103 28.11 34.55 24.75
CA ASN A 103 29.24 34.76 25.66
C ASN A 103 30.52 34.09 25.13
N LEU A 104 30.41 32.85 24.64
CA LEU A 104 31.54 32.13 24.04
C LEU A 104 32.11 32.87 22.82
N LYS A 105 31.23 33.43 21.98
CA LYS A 105 31.64 34.24 20.82
C LYS A 105 32.33 35.54 21.27
N LYS A 106 31.80 36.20 22.30
CA LYS A 106 32.40 37.41 22.87
C LYS A 106 33.80 37.15 23.44
N GLU A 107 34.00 36.03 24.12
CA GLU A 107 35.32 35.60 24.59
C GLU A 107 36.28 35.29 23.44
N TRP A 108 35.78 34.63 22.39
CA TRP A 108 36.56 34.38 21.19
C TRP A 108 36.99 35.69 20.50
N ASP A 109 36.09 36.64 20.32
CA ASP A 109 36.39 37.95 19.70
C ASP A 109 37.45 38.71 20.52
N LYS A 110 37.38 38.67 21.86
CA LYS A 110 38.40 39.23 22.75
C LYS A 110 39.75 38.54 22.58
N ASN A 111 39.77 37.22 22.59
CA ASN A 111 41.00 36.44 22.42
C ASN A 111 41.62 36.66 21.03
N LEU A 112 40.78 36.86 20.00
CA LEU A 112 41.22 37.20 18.66
C LEU A 112 41.88 38.59 18.63
N ALA A 113 41.28 39.58 19.27
CA ALA A 113 41.84 40.93 19.37
C ALA A 113 43.19 40.94 20.13
N LEU A 114 43.31 40.17 21.21
CA LEU A 114 44.56 40.03 21.98
C LEU A 114 45.66 39.26 21.23
N SER A 115 45.28 38.39 20.29
CA SER A 115 46.23 37.61 19.50
C SER A 115 46.93 38.40 18.38
N GLY A 116 46.48 39.62 18.08
CA GLY A 116 47.05 40.49 17.05
C GLY A 116 47.00 39.88 15.64
N THR A 117 47.98 40.21 14.79
CA THR A 117 48.11 39.64 13.43
C THR A 117 48.81 38.28 13.39
N ALA A 118 49.30 37.77 14.53
CA ALA A 118 50.09 36.55 14.62
C ALA A 118 49.26 35.30 14.22
N PRO A 119 49.56 34.64 13.08
CA PRO A 119 48.72 33.57 12.53
C PRO A 119 48.55 32.37 13.46
N LYS A 120 49.62 31.98 14.17
CA LYS A 120 49.62 30.84 15.09
C LYS A 120 48.67 31.05 16.28
N LYS A 121 48.69 32.24 16.89
CA LYS A 121 47.83 32.59 18.04
C LYS A 121 46.35 32.68 17.63
N ARG A 122 46.06 33.22 16.44
CA ARG A 122 44.69 33.26 15.87
C ARG A 122 44.14 31.86 15.61
N SER A 123 44.96 30.96 15.03
CA SER A 123 44.56 29.57 14.79
C SER A 123 44.24 28.84 16.11
N GLN A 124 45.05 29.04 17.15
CA GLN A 124 44.82 28.43 18.46
C GLN A 124 43.51 28.92 19.11
N ALA A 125 43.23 30.23 19.05
CA ALA A 125 41.96 30.80 19.53
C ALA A 125 40.74 30.26 18.78
N SER A 126 40.84 30.09 17.46
CA SER A 126 39.76 29.49 16.64
C SER A 126 39.51 28.02 16.99
N ARG A 127 40.58 27.23 17.17
CA ARG A 127 40.46 25.82 17.58
C ARG A 127 39.82 25.67 18.96
N ALA A 128 40.22 26.50 19.93
CA ALA A 128 39.63 26.52 21.26
C ALA A 128 38.13 26.83 21.21
N TYR A 129 37.74 27.91 20.52
CA TYR A 129 36.33 28.27 20.33
C TYR A 129 35.52 27.13 19.69
N ASN A 130 36.03 26.50 18.63
CA ASN A 130 35.34 25.40 17.97
C ASN A 130 35.18 24.17 18.88
N LYS A 131 36.19 23.89 19.73
CA LYS A 131 36.12 22.82 20.73
C LYS A 131 35.05 23.12 21.78
N ASP A 132 35.04 24.32 22.32
CA ASP A 132 34.10 24.72 23.38
C ASP A 132 32.67 24.86 22.84
N LYS A 133 32.51 25.36 21.61
CA LYS A 133 31.23 25.37 20.88
C LYS A 133 30.71 23.95 20.71
N ARG A 134 31.56 23.01 20.28
CA ARG A 134 31.15 21.60 20.13
C ARG A 134 30.76 20.97 21.46
N ALA A 135 31.48 21.28 22.55
CA ALA A 135 31.11 20.83 23.88
C ALA A 135 29.76 21.40 24.33
N LEU A 136 29.47 22.68 24.01
CA LEU A 136 28.19 23.31 24.25
C LEU A 136 27.07 22.64 23.44
N ASP A 137 27.30 22.37 22.16
CA ASP A 137 26.35 21.69 21.26
C ASP A 137 25.99 20.29 21.77
N ILE A 138 26.97 19.56 22.30
CA ILE A 138 26.76 18.24 22.92
C ILE A 138 25.99 18.37 24.22
N LYS A 139 26.39 19.29 25.11
CA LYS A 139 25.76 19.52 26.42
C LYS A 139 24.28 19.86 26.29
N PHE A 140 23.92 20.69 25.32
CA PHE A 140 22.54 21.08 25.05
C PHE A 140 21.82 20.15 24.05
N ARG A 141 22.47 19.08 23.59
CA ARG A 141 21.96 18.13 22.60
C ARG A 141 21.48 18.80 21.30
N MET A 142 22.09 19.93 20.93
CA MET A 142 21.76 20.67 19.71
C MET A 142 22.12 19.88 18.46
N LEU A 143 23.35 19.35 18.40
CA LEU A 143 23.83 18.59 17.24
C LEU A 143 23.03 17.29 17.00
N PRO A 144 22.76 16.44 18.02
CA PRO A 144 21.89 15.27 17.85
C PRO A 144 20.49 15.62 17.35
N LEU A 145 19.86 16.68 17.87
CA LEU A 145 18.51 17.08 17.44
C LEU A 145 18.48 17.64 16.02
N GLN A 146 19.51 18.40 15.61
CA GLN A 146 19.66 18.89 14.24
C GLN A 146 19.83 17.72 13.25
N ASN A 147 20.66 16.74 13.60
CA ASN A 147 20.86 15.54 12.77
C ASN A 147 19.57 14.72 12.65
N GLN A 148 18.82 14.56 13.74
CA GLN A 148 17.51 13.91 13.71
C GLN A 148 16.52 14.66 12.81
N LEU A 149 16.45 15.99 12.92
CA LEU A 149 15.55 16.80 12.10
C LEU A 149 15.91 16.69 10.60
N HIS A 150 17.20 16.74 10.28
CA HIS A 150 17.67 16.52 8.91
C HIS A 150 17.33 15.11 8.38
N SER A 151 17.50 14.08 9.21
CA SER A 151 17.11 12.70 8.86
C SER A 151 15.60 12.57 8.61
N VAL A 152 14.78 13.25 9.41
CA VAL A 152 13.31 13.25 9.21
C VAL A 152 12.93 14.00 7.93
N ASP A 153 13.59 15.11 7.62
CA ASP A 153 13.35 15.89 6.40
C ASP A 153 13.72 15.11 5.14
N THR A 154 14.85 14.40 5.16
CA THR A 154 15.24 13.51 4.04
C THR A 154 14.24 12.37 3.85
N GLN A 155 13.80 11.72 4.92
CA GLN A 155 12.75 10.69 4.86
C GLN A 155 11.43 11.25 4.32
N LEU A 156 11.01 12.44 4.75
CA LEU A 156 9.80 13.11 4.25
C LEU A 156 9.87 13.35 2.74
N ARG A 157 11.01 13.84 2.23
CA ARG A 157 11.20 14.06 0.79
C ARG A 157 11.08 12.76 0.01
N THR A 158 11.70 11.67 0.49
CA THR A 158 11.59 10.36 -0.16
C THR A 158 10.15 9.85 -0.15
N LEU A 159 9.45 9.96 0.97
CA LEU A 159 8.04 9.57 1.07
C LEU A 159 7.14 10.39 0.13
N GLN A 160 7.38 11.69 0.00
CA GLN A 160 6.62 12.56 -0.90
C GLN A 160 6.84 12.22 -2.37
N ARG A 161 8.09 11.91 -2.77
CA ARG A 161 8.38 11.46 -4.14
C ARG A 161 7.67 10.15 -4.47
N HIS A 162 7.72 9.19 -3.55
CA HIS A 162 7.03 7.91 -3.75
C HIS A 162 5.52 8.07 -3.76
N HIS A 163 4.98 8.94 -2.90
CA HIS A 163 3.55 9.24 -2.89
C HIS A 163 3.10 9.88 -4.22
N GLN A 164 3.87 10.80 -4.79
CA GLN A 164 3.58 11.35 -6.12
C GLN A 164 3.58 10.26 -7.19
N PHE A 165 4.58 9.38 -7.19
CA PHE A 165 4.63 8.25 -8.12
C PHE A 165 3.39 7.34 -8.02
N LEU A 166 2.91 7.07 -6.79
CA LEU A 166 1.69 6.28 -6.58
C LEU A 166 0.44 6.99 -7.13
N ILE A 167 0.34 8.32 -6.96
CA ILE A 167 -0.75 9.13 -7.55
C ILE A 167 -0.69 9.03 -9.08
N ASP A 168 0.47 9.26 -9.68
CA ASP A 168 0.63 9.20 -11.14
C ASP A 168 0.27 7.80 -11.69
N THR A 169 0.64 6.74 -10.95
CA THR A 169 0.28 5.36 -11.29
C THR A 169 -1.22 5.12 -11.18
N ALA A 170 -1.88 5.64 -10.14
CA ALA A 170 -3.32 5.52 -9.96
C ALA A 170 -4.10 6.28 -11.05
N ASP A 171 -3.60 7.43 -11.48
CA ASP A 171 -4.19 8.21 -12.57
C ASP A 171 -4.07 7.47 -13.91
N GLN A 172 -2.93 6.84 -14.20
CA GLN A 172 -2.77 5.99 -15.37
C GLN A 172 -3.76 4.80 -15.35
N GLN A 173 -3.90 4.14 -14.20
CA GLN A 173 -4.87 3.05 -14.03
C GLN A 173 -6.32 3.54 -14.25
N LEU A 174 -6.67 4.73 -13.79
CA LEU A 174 -7.99 5.32 -13.99
C LEU A 174 -8.27 5.60 -15.47
N GLN A 175 -7.29 6.15 -16.20
CA GLN A 175 -7.39 6.33 -17.65
C GLN A 175 -7.59 4.99 -18.37
N ASP A 176 -6.86 3.96 -17.97
CA ASP A 176 -6.98 2.61 -18.54
C ASP A 176 -8.34 1.97 -18.24
N ILE A 177 -8.89 2.17 -17.03
CA ILE A 177 -10.26 1.75 -16.70
C ILE A 177 -11.25 2.38 -17.67
N ASN A 178 -11.17 3.70 -17.90
CA ASN A 178 -12.09 4.41 -18.79
C ASN A 178 -11.97 3.92 -20.24
N ARG A 179 -10.74 3.75 -20.74
CA ARG A 179 -10.47 3.21 -22.08
C ARG A 179 -11.03 1.80 -22.25
N ARG A 180 -10.81 0.91 -21.27
CA ARG A 180 -11.30 -0.47 -21.31
C ARG A 180 -12.80 -0.57 -21.13
N GLN A 181 -13.40 0.30 -20.34
CA GLN A 181 -14.86 0.38 -20.18
C GLN A 181 -15.50 0.74 -21.53
N ALA A 182 -15.03 1.79 -22.20
CA ALA A 182 -15.50 2.16 -23.54
C ALA A 182 -15.36 1.00 -24.55
N ARG A 183 -14.25 0.26 -24.48
CA ARG A 183 -14.03 -0.93 -25.33
C ARG A 183 -14.99 -2.07 -25.00
N CYS A 184 -15.30 -2.31 -23.73
CA CYS A 184 -16.30 -3.28 -23.31
C CYS A 184 -17.68 -2.90 -23.84
N ASP A 185 -18.06 -1.62 -23.74
CA ASP A 185 -19.35 -1.13 -24.20
C ASP A 185 -19.50 -1.27 -25.73
N GLN A 186 -18.44 -0.97 -26.49
CA GLN A 186 -18.37 -1.22 -27.93
C GLN A 186 -18.53 -2.71 -28.27
N LEU A 187 -17.72 -3.58 -27.64
CA LEU A 187 -17.79 -5.02 -27.88
C LEU A 187 -19.15 -5.60 -27.48
N PHE A 188 -19.77 -5.09 -26.41
CA PHE A 188 -21.10 -5.48 -25.98
C PHE A 188 -22.15 -5.10 -27.03
N ALA A 189 -22.10 -3.89 -27.59
CA ALA A 189 -22.99 -3.46 -28.66
C ALA A 189 -22.83 -4.31 -29.95
N GLU A 190 -21.60 -4.72 -30.28
CA GLU A 190 -21.30 -5.57 -31.44
C GLU A 190 -21.61 -7.06 -31.25
N THR A 191 -21.76 -7.50 -29.99
CA THR A 191 -22.04 -8.91 -29.68
C THR A 191 -23.52 -9.15 -29.98
N PRO A 192 -23.87 -10.03 -30.92
CA PRO A 192 -25.26 -10.28 -31.25
C PRO A 192 -25.99 -10.75 -29.99
N LYS A 193 -27.01 -9.97 -29.58
CA LYS A 193 -27.96 -10.39 -28.55
C LYS A 193 -28.59 -11.67 -29.09
N MET A 194 -28.31 -12.82 -28.49
CA MET A 194 -28.97 -14.06 -28.94
C MET A 194 -30.47 -13.80 -28.88
N PRO A 195 -31.23 -13.90 -29.99
CA PRO A 195 -32.66 -14.02 -29.87
C PRO A 195 -32.87 -15.29 -29.04
N LEU A 196 -33.59 -15.18 -27.92
CA LEU A 196 -34.11 -16.36 -27.24
C LEU A 196 -34.74 -17.23 -28.33
N SER A 197 -34.33 -18.48 -28.44
CA SER A 197 -34.87 -19.34 -29.49
C SER A 197 -36.39 -19.39 -29.31
N ARG A 198 -37.16 -19.54 -30.40
CA ARG A 198 -38.61 -19.75 -30.30
C ARG A 198 -38.97 -20.89 -29.32
N PHE A 199 -38.06 -21.85 -29.15
CA PHE A 199 -38.17 -22.93 -28.17
C PHE A 199 -38.06 -22.42 -26.72
N ASP A 200 -37.09 -21.55 -26.41
CA ASP A 200 -36.89 -20.97 -25.08
C ASP A 200 -38.06 -20.04 -24.66
N ILE A 201 -38.64 -19.30 -25.61
CA ILE A 201 -39.85 -18.49 -25.37
C ILE A 201 -41.06 -19.38 -25.03
N LYS A 202 -41.19 -20.54 -25.69
CA LYS A 202 -42.28 -21.51 -25.45
C LYS A 202 -42.16 -22.15 -24.06
N VAL A 203 -40.96 -22.51 -23.64
CA VAL A 203 -40.67 -23.06 -22.30
C VAL A 203 -40.90 -22.01 -21.20
N CYS A 204 -40.55 -20.74 -21.44
CA CYS A 204 -40.86 -19.66 -20.50
C CYS A 204 -42.36 -19.36 -20.40
N ARG A 205 -43.13 -19.39 -21.51
CA ARG A 205 -44.59 -19.21 -21.46
C ARG A 205 -45.30 -20.34 -20.71
N GLN A 206 -44.87 -21.58 -20.87
CA GLN A 206 -45.44 -22.72 -20.13
C GLN A 206 -45.17 -22.67 -18.62
N LYS A 207 -44.08 -22.03 -18.18
CA LYS A 207 -43.80 -21.82 -16.75
C LYS A 207 -44.55 -20.66 -16.11
N VAL A 208 -45.17 -19.79 -16.90
CA VAL A 208 -45.97 -18.65 -16.40
C VAL A 208 -47.48 -18.96 -16.44
N SER A 209 -47.93 -19.97 -17.20
CA SER A 209 -49.34 -20.36 -17.27
C SER A 209 -49.79 -21.41 -16.25
N HIS A 210 -48.95 -21.74 -15.26
CA HIS A 210 -49.38 -22.46 -14.06
C HIS A 210 -49.45 -21.47 -12.88
N LYS A 211 -50.44 -20.60 -12.96
CA LYS A 211 -51.12 -19.98 -11.81
C LYS A 211 -52.61 -20.17 -12.02
#